data_AF-A0A932ZZX3-F1
#
_entry.id   AF-A0A932ZZX3-F1
#
_cell.length_a   1.000
_cell.length_b   1.000
_cell.length_c   1.000
_cell.angle_alpha   90.00
_cell.angle_beta   90.00
_cell.angle_gamma   90.00
#
_symmetry.space_group_name_H-M   'P 1'
#
loop_
_entity.id
_entity.type
_entity.pdbx_description
1 polymer ?
#
loop_
_entity_poly.entity_id
_entity_poly.type
_entity_poly.pdbx_seq_one_letter_code
_entity_poly.pdbx_strand_id
1 'polypeptide(L)'
;MLGTRLLFRKRREEKPVNLKFLAWIAVAILVVFILMRFFQWIDDTQRSLLPQTSSLAPLDDLSSLNTILPLPTQTFGAELYMAGIYTSSIGEIPKGSIITVYTKNAWRFVEIDYFPGLNSAAYLATHIYPTQEVKLDQETSIWIQTIDDRPRCIDYEDGLPNRCEITRHLIAQLENHLLLIAADGDHPTNGELIEMARSIIDQKTNN
;
A
#
# COMPACT_ATOMS: atom_id res chain seq x y z
N MET A 1 -33.74 -72.39 -18.04
CA MET A 1 -34.28 -71.03 -18.29
C MET A 1 -33.37 -70.03 -17.60
N LEU A 2 -32.98 -69.00 -18.34
CA LEU A 2 -32.59 -67.64 -17.93
C LEU A 2 -31.50 -67.41 -16.87
N GLY A 3 -30.62 -66.46 -17.22
CA GLY A 3 -29.77 -65.71 -16.31
C GLY A 3 -28.34 -66.23 -16.34
N THR A 4 -27.35 -65.55 -16.88
CA THR A 4 -27.16 -64.11 -17.00
C THR A 4 -26.07 -63.90 -18.05
N ARG A 5 -26.37 -63.19 -19.15
CA ARG A 5 -25.34 -62.67 -20.04
C ARG A 5 -24.47 -61.74 -19.21
N LEU A 6 -23.25 -62.20 -18.97
CA LEU A 6 -22.15 -61.48 -18.37
C LEU A 6 -22.08 -60.06 -18.96
N LEU A 7 -22.44 -59.09 -18.12
CA LEU A 7 -22.02 -57.72 -18.22
C LEU A 7 -20.48 -57.71 -18.22
N PHE A 8 -19.88 -57.74 -19.41
CA PHE A 8 -18.48 -57.35 -19.61
C PHE A 8 -18.37 -55.85 -19.36
N ARG A 9 -18.44 -55.46 -18.08
CA ARG A 9 -17.96 -54.18 -17.60
C ARG A 9 -16.44 -54.27 -17.66
N LYS A 10 -15.88 -53.81 -18.78
CA LYS A 10 -14.45 -53.57 -18.99
C LYS A 10 -13.98 -52.64 -17.85
N ARG A 11 -13.49 -53.22 -16.74
CA ARG A 11 -12.75 -52.46 -15.73
C ARG A 11 -11.58 -51.82 -16.49
N ARG A 12 -11.59 -50.50 -16.61
CA ARG A 12 -10.36 -49.78 -16.95
C ARG A 12 -9.38 -50.16 -15.84
N GLU A 13 -8.35 -50.92 -16.19
CA GLU A 13 -7.19 -51.09 -15.34
C GLU A 13 -6.64 -49.69 -15.07
N GLU A 14 -6.82 -49.20 -13.85
CA GLU A 14 -6.17 -47.99 -13.38
C GLU A 14 -4.67 -48.27 -13.42
N LYS A 15 -3.98 -47.67 -14.40
CA LYS A 15 -2.52 -47.76 -14.50
C LYS A 15 -1.93 -47.36 -13.14
N PRO A 16 -1.03 -48.16 -12.55
CA PRO A 16 -0.45 -47.81 -11.26
C PRO A 16 0.25 -46.47 -11.40
N VAL A 17 -0.21 -45.50 -10.63
CA VAL A 17 0.37 -44.17 -10.60
C VAL A 17 1.84 -44.32 -10.20
N ASN A 18 2.75 -43.92 -11.09
CA ASN A 18 4.17 -44.10 -10.88
C ASN A 18 4.64 -43.14 -9.79
N LEU A 19 4.75 -43.63 -8.55
CA LEU A 19 5.10 -42.84 -7.37
C LEU A 19 6.43 -42.08 -7.56
N LYS A 20 7.39 -42.65 -8.29
CA LYS A 20 8.67 -42.01 -8.60
C LYS A 20 8.48 -40.79 -9.48
N PHE A 21 7.57 -40.87 -10.46
CA PHE A 21 7.25 -39.75 -11.35
C PHE A 21 6.58 -38.61 -10.59
N LEU A 22 5.63 -38.93 -9.68
CA LEU A 22 5.02 -37.93 -8.80
C LEU A 22 6.04 -37.27 -7.86
N ALA A 23 6.96 -38.04 -7.29
CA ALA A 23 8.01 -37.51 -6.42
C ALA A 23 8.92 -36.52 -7.17
N TRP A 24 9.31 -36.84 -8.41
CA TRP A 24 10.08 -35.93 -9.26
C TRP A 24 9.34 -34.64 -9.58
N ILE A 25 8.04 -34.71 -9.86
CA ILE A 25 7.21 -33.52 -10.08
C ILE A 25 7.14 -32.66 -8.82
N ALA A 26 6.92 -33.28 -7.65
CA ALA A 26 6.89 -32.55 -6.38
C ALA A 26 8.21 -31.83 -6.09
N VAL A 27 9.35 -32.50 -6.32
CA VAL A 27 10.68 -31.90 -6.16
C VAL A 27 10.88 -30.74 -7.15
N ALA A 28 10.48 -30.91 -8.42
CA ALA A 28 10.59 -29.85 -9.42
C ALA A 28 9.74 -28.61 -9.04
N ILE A 29 8.50 -28.82 -8.57
CA ILE A 29 7.64 -27.73 -8.08
C ILE A 29 8.30 -27.02 -6.90
N LEU A 30 8.83 -27.77 -5.93
CA LEU A 30 9.50 -27.20 -4.77
C LEU A 30 10.72 -26.36 -5.15
N VAL A 31 11.55 -26.85 -6.07
CA VAL A 31 12.73 -26.12 -6.58
C VAL A 31 12.32 -24.85 -7.32
N VAL A 32 11.29 -24.91 -8.17
CA VAL A 32 10.76 -23.71 -8.84
C VAL A 32 10.23 -22.71 -7.82
N PHE A 33 9.52 -23.17 -6.79
CA PHE A 33 9.00 -22.30 -5.73
C PHE A 33 10.13 -21.61 -4.95
N ILE A 34 11.18 -22.35 -4.60
CA ILE A 34 12.37 -21.83 -3.93
C ILE A 34 13.09 -20.82 -4.83
N LEU A 35 13.30 -21.14 -6.11
CA LEU A 35 13.95 -20.24 -7.07
C LEU A 35 13.13 -18.96 -7.30
N MET A 36 11.82 -19.07 -7.50
CA MET A 36 10.94 -17.90 -7.61
C MET A 36 11.02 -17.04 -6.36
N ARG A 37 11.07 -17.65 -5.18
CA ARG A 37 11.19 -16.89 -3.93
C ARG A 37 12.56 -16.23 -3.78
N PHE A 38 13.62 -16.88 -4.25
CA PHE A 38 14.97 -16.32 -4.29
C PHE A 38 15.08 -15.14 -5.28
N PHE A 39 14.52 -15.25 -6.48
CA PHE A 39 14.51 -14.14 -7.43
C PHE A 39 13.66 -12.96 -6.94
N GLN A 40 12.54 -13.21 -6.25
CA GLN A 40 11.77 -12.16 -5.58
C GLN A 40 12.53 -11.47 -4.45
N TRP A 41 13.54 -12.10 -3.86
CA TRP A 41 14.36 -11.51 -2.80
C TRP A 41 15.46 -10.58 -3.34
N ILE A 42 15.87 -10.77 -4.61
CA ILE A 42 16.93 -9.97 -5.27
C ILE A 42 16.35 -8.75 -6.01
N ASP A 43 15.03 -8.61 -6.09
CA ASP A 43 14.40 -7.55 -6.87
C ASP A 43 14.50 -6.19 -6.16
N ASP A 44 15.36 -5.30 -6.69
CA ASP A 44 15.58 -3.92 -6.21
C ASP A 44 14.27 -3.09 -6.15
N THR A 45 13.23 -3.51 -6.86
CA THR A 45 11.90 -2.88 -6.81
C THR A 45 11.28 -2.88 -5.41
N GLN A 46 11.68 -3.81 -4.53
CA GLN A 46 11.23 -3.81 -3.14
C GLN A 46 11.78 -2.61 -2.36
N ARG A 47 12.94 -2.07 -2.73
CA ARG A 47 13.68 -1.04 -1.98
C ARG A 47 13.12 0.37 -2.12
N SER A 48 12.25 0.60 -3.10
CA SER A 48 11.66 1.91 -3.32
C SER A 48 10.69 2.29 -2.21
N LEU A 49 10.78 3.53 -1.71
CA LEU A 49 9.80 4.09 -0.79
C LEU A 49 8.60 4.72 -1.50
N LEU A 50 8.73 4.98 -2.81
CA LEU A 50 7.63 5.37 -3.69
C LEU A 50 7.08 4.16 -4.47
N PRO A 51 5.81 4.18 -4.90
CA PRO A 51 5.26 3.22 -5.83
C PRO A 51 6.04 3.17 -7.16
N GLN A 52 6.55 1.99 -7.52
CA GLN A 52 7.30 1.80 -8.77
C GLN A 52 6.33 1.64 -9.95
N THR A 53 5.96 2.75 -10.58
CA THR A 53 5.07 2.78 -11.75
C THR A 53 5.61 3.74 -12.80
N SER A 54 5.40 3.45 -14.10
CA SER A 54 5.79 4.37 -15.18
C SER A 54 5.01 5.70 -15.15
N SER A 55 3.90 5.73 -14.42
CA SER A 55 3.07 6.91 -14.22
C SER A 55 3.61 7.85 -13.16
N LEU A 56 4.51 7.40 -12.27
CA LEU A 56 5.04 8.22 -11.19
C LEU A 56 6.45 8.73 -11.52
N ALA A 57 6.61 10.05 -11.55
CA ALA A 57 7.91 10.69 -11.69
C ALA A 57 8.38 11.22 -10.32
N PRO A 58 9.59 10.90 -9.85
CA PRO A 58 10.15 11.50 -8.64
C PRO A 58 10.36 13.01 -8.85
N LEU A 59 10.25 13.78 -7.77
CA LEU A 59 10.53 15.21 -7.76
C LEU A 59 11.92 15.45 -7.18
N ASP A 60 12.77 16.16 -7.93
CA ASP A 60 14.15 16.45 -7.53
C ASP A 60 14.23 17.62 -6.53
N ASP A 61 13.36 18.62 -6.69
CA ASP A 61 13.29 19.79 -5.79
C ASP A 61 12.11 19.65 -4.83
N LEU A 62 12.43 19.31 -3.58
CA LEU A 62 11.43 19.22 -2.51
C LEU A 62 11.16 20.58 -1.85
N SER A 63 12.03 21.57 -2.05
CA SER A 63 11.94 22.86 -1.35
C SER A 63 10.78 23.73 -1.82
N SER A 64 10.36 23.55 -3.07
CA SER A 64 9.23 24.27 -3.66
C SER A 64 7.87 23.61 -3.42
N LEU A 65 7.82 22.40 -2.85
CA LEU A 65 6.56 21.66 -2.62
C LEU A 65 5.57 22.44 -1.75
N ASN A 66 6.06 23.15 -0.73
CA ASN A 66 5.24 23.96 0.17
C ASN A 66 4.49 25.09 -0.55
N THR A 67 4.95 25.51 -1.73
CA THR A 67 4.26 26.52 -2.56
C THR A 67 3.14 25.92 -3.41
N ILE A 68 3.16 24.61 -3.62
CA ILE A 68 2.23 23.88 -4.50
C ILE A 68 1.11 23.23 -3.67
N LEU A 69 1.45 22.66 -2.50
CA LEU A 69 0.53 21.96 -1.63
C LEU A 69 0.86 22.19 -0.15
N PRO A 70 -0.16 22.17 0.74
CA PRO A 70 0.07 22.31 2.17
C PRO A 70 0.77 21.06 2.72
N LEU A 71 1.99 21.23 3.22
CA LEU A 71 2.78 20.18 3.87
C LEU A 71 2.54 20.21 5.40
N PRO A 72 2.61 19.08 6.12
CA PRO A 72 2.44 19.08 7.58
C PRO A 72 3.48 19.96 8.27
N THR A 73 3.04 20.89 9.11
CA THR A 73 3.93 21.67 9.99
C THR A 73 4.26 20.92 11.28
N GLN A 74 3.39 19.99 11.69
CA GLN A 74 3.61 19.14 12.86
C GLN A 74 4.03 17.74 12.41
N THR A 75 5.34 17.48 12.32
CA THR A 75 5.87 16.20 11.80
C THR A 75 6.35 15.22 12.89
N PHE A 76 6.33 15.63 14.17
CA PHE A 76 6.80 14.80 15.29
C PHE A 76 8.23 14.27 15.11
N GLY A 77 9.11 15.09 14.51
CA GLY A 77 10.49 14.72 14.22
C GLY A 77 10.68 13.87 12.96
N ALA A 78 9.62 13.64 12.18
CA ALA A 78 9.75 13.08 10.84
C ALA A 78 10.20 14.16 9.83
N GLU A 79 10.97 13.74 8.84
CA GLU A 79 11.54 14.59 7.79
C GLU A 79 11.02 14.15 6.43
N LEU A 80 10.72 15.12 5.56
CA LEU A 80 10.35 14.86 4.17
C LEU A 80 11.57 14.27 3.44
N TYR A 81 11.46 13.01 3.04
CA TYR A 81 12.57 12.28 2.42
C TYR A 81 12.51 12.31 0.90
N MET A 82 11.33 12.11 0.32
CA MET A 82 11.14 12.15 -1.12
C MET A 82 9.69 12.47 -1.49
N ALA A 83 9.48 12.89 -2.73
CA ALA A 83 8.16 13.12 -3.29
C ALA A 83 8.12 12.68 -4.76
N GLY A 84 6.91 12.48 -5.27
CA GLY A 84 6.67 12.16 -6.67
C GLY A 84 5.34 12.73 -7.14
N ILE A 85 5.20 12.85 -8.46
CA ILE A 85 3.96 13.28 -9.11
C ILE A 85 3.51 12.26 -10.14
N TYR A 86 2.23 11.91 -10.09
CA TYR A 86 1.59 11.06 -11.09
C TYR A 86 1.40 11.84 -12.39
N THR A 87 2.20 11.53 -13.40
CA THR A 87 2.16 12.14 -14.75
C THR A 87 0.99 11.65 -15.61
N SER A 88 0.40 10.51 -15.24
CA SER A 88 -0.81 9.93 -15.83
C SER A 88 -1.67 9.26 -14.75
N SER A 89 -2.98 9.14 -14.99
CA SER A 89 -3.89 8.45 -14.07
C SER A 89 -3.64 6.94 -14.07
N ILE A 90 -3.71 6.30 -12.91
CA ILE A 90 -3.54 4.86 -12.75
C ILE A 90 -4.54 4.32 -11.70
N GLY A 91 -5.40 3.40 -12.11
CA GLY A 91 -6.47 2.90 -11.24
C GLY A 91 -7.34 4.03 -10.71
N GLU A 92 -7.41 4.16 -9.38
CA GLU A 92 -8.15 5.22 -8.69
C GLU A 92 -7.32 6.50 -8.50
N ILE A 93 -6.03 6.49 -8.82
CA ILE A 93 -5.13 7.64 -8.62
C ILE A 93 -5.20 8.56 -9.85
N PRO A 94 -5.69 9.81 -9.71
CA PRO A 94 -5.79 10.74 -10.83
C PRO A 94 -4.42 11.32 -11.21
N LYS A 95 -4.28 11.71 -12.48
CA LYS A 95 -3.14 12.51 -12.94
C LYS A 95 -3.00 13.78 -12.10
N GLY A 96 -1.76 14.13 -11.79
CA GLY A 96 -1.42 15.30 -10.98
C GLY A 96 -1.45 15.01 -9.47
N SER A 97 -1.78 13.78 -9.05
CA SER A 97 -1.63 13.38 -7.66
C SER A 97 -0.18 13.49 -7.23
N ILE A 98 0.04 14.02 -6.04
CA ILE A 98 1.38 14.17 -5.46
C ILE A 98 1.47 13.26 -4.24
N ILE A 99 2.54 12.48 -4.19
CA ILE A 99 2.89 11.60 -3.08
C ILE A 99 4.13 12.16 -2.39
N THR A 100 4.11 12.18 -1.07
CA THR A 100 5.24 12.61 -0.26
C THR A 100 5.52 11.55 0.80
N VAL A 101 6.79 11.26 1.05
CA VAL A 101 7.22 10.24 2.01
C VAL A 101 7.99 10.92 3.12
N TYR A 102 7.52 10.71 4.35
CA TYR A 102 8.17 11.17 5.57
C TYR A 102 8.86 10.02 6.27
N THR A 103 10.06 10.27 6.80
CA THR A 103 10.86 9.27 7.50
C THR A 103 11.21 9.75 8.89
N LYS A 104 11.31 8.81 9.83
CA LYS A 104 11.64 9.06 11.23
C LYS A 104 12.46 7.90 11.76
N ASN A 105 13.60 8.18 12.39
CA ASN A 105 14.50 7.16 12.95
C ASN A 105 14.91 6.07 11.94
N ALA A 106 15.22 6.45 10.70
CA ALA A 106 15.54 5.55 9.59
C ALA A 106 14.41 4.60 9.15
N TRP A 107 13.16 4.89 9.49
CA TRP A 107 11.98 4.20 8.97
C TRP A 107 11.09 5.15 8.19
N ARG A 108 10.43 4.66 7.14
CA ARG A 108 9.25 5.31 6.56
C ARG A 108 8.19 5.38 7.66
N PHE A 109 7.78 6.60 7.94
CA PHE A 109 6.84 6.92 9.01
C PHE A 109 5.43 7.02 8.45
N VAL A 110 5.27 7.85 7.41
CA VAL A 110 4.04 7.98 6.65
C VAL A 110 4.31 8.27 5.19
N GLU A 111 3.34 7.91 4.37
CA GLU A 111 3.19 8.34 2.98
C GLU A 111 1.95 9.23 2.92
N ILE A 112 2.07 10.43 2.36
CA ILE A 112 0.97 11.39 2.23
C ILE A 112 0.69 11.62 0.76
N ASP A 113 -0.51 11.24 0.33
CA ASP A 113 -1.01 11.47 -1.01
C ASP A 113 -2.03 12.61 -1.05
N TYR A 114 -1.91 13.40 -2.11
CA TYR A 114 -2.80 14.50 -2.44
C TYR A 114 -3.46 14.19 -3.77
N PHE A 115 -4.71 13.73 -3.73
CA PHE A 115 -5.44 13.36 -4.94
C PHE A 115 -6.34 14.51 -5.44
N PRO A 116 -6.03 15.16 -6.57
CA PRO A 116 -6.86 16.23 -7.10
C PRO A 116 -8.22 15.71 -7.59
N GLY A 117 -9.29 16.45 -7.33
CA GLY A 117 -10.62 16.18 -7.87
C GLY A 117 -11.32 14.92 -7.33
N LEU A 118 -10.72 14.25 -6.33
CA LEU A 118 -11.35 13.16 -5.59
C LEU A 118 -12.04 13.66 -4.32
N ASN A 119 -13.13 13.01 -3.97
CA ASN A 119 -13.91 13.31 -2.77
C ASN A 119 -13.85 12.14 -1.78
N SER A 120 -13.76 12.43 -0.49
CA SER A 120 -13.67 11.42 0.59
C SER A 120 -14.84 10.44 0.58
N ALA A 121 -16.07 10.89 0.33
CA ALA A 121 -17.23 10.01 0.25
C ALA A 121 -17.15 9.04 -0.93
N ALA A 122 -16.66 9.51 -2.08
CA ALA A 122 -16.46 8.66 -3.26
C ALA A 122 -15.34 7.65 -3.04
N TYR A 123 -14.23 8.08 -2.43
CA TYR A 123 -13.09 7.22 -2.11
C TYR A 123 -13.44 6.17 -1.05
N LEU A 124 -14.12 6.56 0.02
CA LEU A 124 -14.54 5.64 1.08
C LEU A 124 -15.56 4.61 0.58
N ALA A 125 -16.39 4.97 -0.40
CA ALA A 125 -17.37 4.05 -0.99
C ALA A 125 -16.73 2.89 -1.79
N THR A 126 -15.50 3.05 -2.29
CA THR A 126 -14.81 1.99 -3.04
C THR A 126 -14.01 1.04 -2.15
N HIS A 127 -13.81 1.38 -0.87
CA HIS A 127 -12.96 0.64 0.06
C HIS A 127 -13.76 -0.08 1.14
N ILE A 128 -13.51 -1.38 1.31
CA ILE A 128 -14.26 -2.27 2.25
C ILE A 128 -13.64 -2.38 3.65
N TYR A 129 -12.62 -1.57 3.96
CA TYR A 129 -11.91 -1.65 5.23
C TYR A 129 -12.71 -1.06 6.39
N PRO A 130 -12.57 -1.60 7.61
CA PRO A 130 -13.13 -1.00 8.82
C PRO A 130 -12.74 0.48 8.91
N THR A 131 -13.76 1.34 8.95
CA THR A 131 -13.59 2.80 8.90
C THR A 131 -14.14 3.43 10.18
N GLN A 132 -13.35 4.31 10.79
CA GLN A 132 -13.75 5.12 11.94
C GLN A 132 -13.76 6.60 11.55
N GLU A 133 -14.88 7.29 11.74
CA GLU A 133 -14.94 8.75 11.64
C GLU A 133 -14.44 9.41 12.94
N VAL A 134 -13.60 10.43 12.81
CA VAL A 134 -13.17 11.30 13.89
C VAL A 134 -13.51 12.73 13.49
N LYS A 135 -14.35 13.40 14.29
CA LYS A 135 -14.69 14.80 14.09
C LYS A 135 -13.58 15.68 14.63
N LEU A 136 -13.01 16.54 13.80
CA LEU A 136 -12.05 17.56 14.22
C LEU A 136 -12.79 18.78 14.76
N ASP A 137 -13.86 19.19 14.08
CA ASP A 137 -14.74 20.28 14.47
C ASP A 137 -16.20 20.01 13.99
N GLN A 138 -17.03 21.04 13.87
CA GLN A 138 -18.43 20.91 13.44
C GLN A 138 -18.59 20.61 11.93
N GLU A 139 -17.63 21.02 11.11
CA GLU A 139 -17.67 20.95 9.65
C GLU A 139 -16.61 20.00 9.07
N THR A 140 -15.55 19.72 9.83
CA THR A 140 -14.40 18.91 9.41
C THR A 140 -14.38 17.55 10.11
N SER A 141 -14.48 16.50 9.29
CA SER A 141 -14.26 15.11 9.72
C SER A 141 -13.06 14.51 9.00
N ILE A 142 -12.41 13.58 9.68
CA ILE A 142 -11.40 12.69 9.11
C ILE A 142 -11.83 11.25 9.32
N TRP A 143 -11.33 10.34 8.49
CA TRP A 143 -11.64 8.92 8.56
C TRP A 143 -10.37 8.10 8.70
N ILE A 144 -10.36 7.15 9.62
CA ILE A 144 -9.26 6.20 9.78
C ILE A 144 -9.73 4.83 9.30
N GLN A 145 -9.09 4.32 8.25
CA GLN A 145 -9.29 2.95 7.77
C GLN A 145 -8.17 2.04 8.26
N THR A 146 -8.53 0.89 8.82
CA THR A 146 -7.56 -0.14 9.24
C THR A 146 -7.49 -1.24 8.18
N ILE A 147 -6.32 -1.43 7.59
CA ILE A 147 -6.04 -2.33 6.47
C ILE A 147 -5.46 -3.65 6.97
N ASP A 148 -4.47 -3.57 7.86
CA ASP A 148 -3.76 -4.73 8.40
C ASP A 148 -3.39 -4.48 9.88
N ASP A 149 -3.55 -5.48 10.72
CA ASP A 149 -3.18 -5.47 12.13
C ASP A 149 -1.84 -6.18 12.40
N ARG A 150 -1.22 -6.76 11.37
CA ARG A 150 0.03 -7.53 11.45
C ARG A 150 0.96 -7.22 10.27
N PRO A 151 1.44 -5.97 10.18
CA PRO A 151 2.29 -5.54 9.08
C PRO A 151 3.61 -6.30 9.05
N ARG A 152 4.09 -6.60 7.84
CA ARG A 152 5.46 -7.06 7.64
C ARG A 152 6.37 -5.88 7.39
N CYS A 153 7.58 -5.96 7.95
CA CYS A 153 8.59 -4.92 7.83
C CYS A 153 9.83 -5.45 7.11
N ILE A 154 10.45 -4.57 6.33
CA ILE A 154 11.66 -4.82 5.56
C ILE A 154 12.72 -3.85 6.08
N ASP A 155 13.84 -4.41 6.52
CA ASP A 155 15.04 -3.69 6.95
C ASP A 155 16.04 -3.68 5.79
N TYR A 156 16.54 -2.49 5.42
CA TYR A 156 17.50 -2.31 4.34
C TYR A 156 18.90 -2.08 4.91
N GLU A 157 19.89 -2.79 4.34
CA GLU A 157 21.27 -2.73 4.84
C GLU A 157 22.08 -1.53 4.29
N ASP A 158 21.55 -0.78 3.31
CA ASP A 158 22.27 0.22 2.51
C ASP A 158 21.97 1.69 2.89
N GLY A 159 21.46 1.92 4.10
CA GLY A 159 21.19 3.28 4.59
C GLY A 159 19.94 3.91 3.98
N LEU A 160 19.15 3.16 3.22
CA LEU A 160 17.79 3.52 2.85
C LEU A 160 16.86 3.39 4.06
N PRO A 161 15.85 4.28 4.20
CA PRO A 161 14.86 4.12 5.25
C PRO A 161 14.13 2.79 5.13
N ASN A 162 14.02 2.08 6.24
CA ASN A 162 13.28 0.83 6.36
C ASN A 162 11.78 1.08 6.16
N ARG A 163 11.02 0.05 5.79
CA ARG A 163 9.57 0.22 5.57
C ARG A 163 8.77 -0.96 6.09
N CYS A 164 7.54 -0.71 6.48
CA CYS A 164 6.54 -1.71 6.75
C CYS A 164 5.41 -1.66 5.72
N GLU A 165 4.62 -2.71 5.67
CA GLU A 165 3.34 -2.67 4.97
C GLU A 165 2.42 -1.63 5.62
N ILE A 166 1.58 -1.00 4.79
CA ILE A 166 0.65 0.03 5.24
C ILE A 166 -0.44 -0.63 6.09
N THR A 167 -0.60 -0.18 7.32
CA THR A 167 -1.62 -0.73 8.24
C THR A 167 -2.88 0.09 8.28
N ARG A 168 -2.77 1.40 8.08
CA ARG A 168 -3.86 2.34 8.26
C ARG A 168 -3.78 3.47 7.25
N HIS A 169 -4.94 3.96 6.85
CA HIS A 169 -5.07 5.20 6.10
C HIS A 169 -5.85 6.21 6.94
N LEU A 170 -5.36 7.44 7.04
CA LEU A 170 -6.16 8.58 7.45
C LEU A 170 -6.58 9.36 6.21
N ILE A 171 -7.87 9.61 6.07
CA ILE A 171 -8.47 10.26 4.92
C ILE A 171 -9.08 11.58 5.39
N ALA A 172 -8.80 12.68 4.70
CA ALA A 172 -9.36 13.99 4.99
C ALA A 172 -9.69 14.74 3.70
N GLN A 173 -10.81 15.47 3.69
CA GLN A 173 -11.17 16.30 2.55
C GLN A 173 -10.49 17.67 2.66
N LEU A 174 -9.78 18.07 1.61
CA LEU A 174 -9.37 19.45 1.38
C LEU A 174 -10.21 20.02 0.23
N GLU A 175 -10.31 21.35 0.08
CA GLU A 175 -11.16 21.98 -0.95
C GLU A 175 -10.93 21.43 -2.38
N ASN A 176 -9.68 21.17 -2.75
CA ASN A 176 -9.28 20.77 -4.12
C ASN A 176 -8.61 19.39 -4.19
N HIS A 177 -8.34 18.77 -3.04
CA HIS A 177 -7.64 17.50 -2.95
C HIS A 177 -8.31 16.60 -1.91
N LEU A 178 -8.30 15.30 -2.16
CA LEU A 178 -8.43 14.32 -1.10
C LEU A 178 -7.04 14.07 -0.51
N LEU A 179 -6.89 14.26 0.80
CA LEU A 179 -5.69 13.93 1.54
C LEU A 179 -5.79 12.49 2.03
N LEU A 180 -4.77 11.70 1.77
CA LEU A 180 -4.58 10.35 2.33
C LEU A 180 -3.24 10.31 3.04
N ILE A 181 -3.22 9.95 4.32
CA ILE A 181 -2.00 9.69 5.08
C ILE A 181 -1.95 8.19 5.38
N ALA A 182 -1.11 7.46 4.65
CA ALA A 182 -0.83 6.06 4.86
C ALA A 182 0.22 5.86 5.95
N ALA A 183 -0.11 5.04 6.94
CA ALA A 183 0.70 4.70 8.08
C ALA A 183 1.54 3.44 7.83
N ASP A 184 2.85 3.56 7.99
CA ASP A 184 3.75 2.41 7.91
C ASP A 184 3.75 1.62 9.21
N GLY A 185 3.24 0.40 9.16
CA GLY A 185 3.22 -0.47 10.33
C GLY A 185 2.51 0.17 11.53
N ASP A 186 3.08 -0.01 12.70
CA ASP A 186 2.62 0.64 13.94
C ASP A 186 3.47 1.86 14.32
N HIS A 187 4.28 2.39 13.39
CA HIS A 187 5.18 3.50 13.69
C HIS A 187 4.45 4.79 14.06
N PRO A 188 3.48 5.30 13.26
CA PRO A 188 2.69 6.45 13.66
C PRO A 188 1.53 6.02 14.56
N THR A 189 1.37 6.71 15.68
CA THR A 189 0.16 6.61 16.49
C THR A 189 -1.02 7.30 15.80
N ASN A 190 -2.25 6.93 16.13
CA ASN A 190 -3.43 7.64 15.59
C ASN A 190 -3.40 9.13 15.95
N GLY A 191 -2.92 9.50 17.14
CA GLY A 191 -2.77 10.90 17.53
C GLY A 191 -1.82 11.67 16.63
N GLU A 192 -0.66 11.08 16.29
CA GLU A 192 0.30 11.71 15.35
C GLU A 192 -0.31 11.86 13.94
N LEU A 193 -1.04 10.86 13.44
CA LEU A 193 -1.74 10.96 12.16
C LEU A 193 -2.76 12.09 12.14
N ILE A 194 -3.59 12.17 13.19
CA ILE A 194 -4.64 13.18 13.34
C ILE A 194 -4.05 14.59 13.39
N GLU A 195 -3.02 14.80 14.20
CA GLU A 195 -2.38 16.12 14.33
C GLU A 195 -1.60 16.51 13.08
N MET A 196 -0.97 15.56 12.38
CA MET A 196 -0.38 15.82 11.05
C MET A 196 -1.45 16.30 10.08
N ALA A 197 -2.57 15.59 9.97
CA ALA A 197 -3.68 15.97 9.09
C ALA A 197 -4.25 17.34 9.47
N ARG A 198 -4.49 17.60 10.76
CA ARG A 198 -4.95 18.90 11.25
C ARG A 198 -3.98 20.02 10.86
N SER A 199 -2.68 19.80 11.04
CA SER A 199 -1.66 20.80 10.70
C SER A 199 -1.64 21.17 9.21
N ILE A 200 -2.02 20.24 8.33
CA ILE A 200 -2.18 20.48 6.88
C ILE A 200 -3.48 21.26 6.61
N ILE A 201 -4.59 20.85 7.23
CA ILE A 201 -5.90 21.47 7.07
C ILE A 201 -5.87 22.94 7.53
N ASP A 202 -5.30 23.20 8.70
CA ASP A 202 -5.28 24.53 9.33
C ASP A 202 -4.42 25.56 8.58
N GLN A 203 -3.39 25.11 7.85
CA GLN A 203 -2.59 26.00 6.99
C GLN A 203 -3.41 26.60 5.87
N LYS A 204 -4.43 25.88 5.40
CA LYS A 204 -5.26 26.35 4.31
C LYS A 204 -6.29 27.38 4.77
N THR A 205 -6.76 27.30 6.01
CA THR A 205 -7.70 28.27 6.58
C THR A 205 -7.07 29.65 6.82
N ASN A 206 -5.73 29.71 6.88
CA ASN A 206 -4.98 30.93 7.20
C ASN A 206 -4.29 31.61 6.01
N ASN A 207 -4.46 31.10 4.79
CA ASN A 207 -3.99 31.69 3.53
C ASN A 207 -5.18 32.14 2.67
#